data_AF-A0A819K2U4-F1
#
_entry.id   AF-A0A819K2U4-F1
#
_cell.length_a   1.000
_cell.length_b   1.000
_cell.length_c   1.000
_cell.angle_alpha   90.00
_cell.angle_beta   90.00
_cell.angle_gamma   90.00
#
_symmetry.space_group_name_H-M   'P 1'
#
loop_
_entity.id
_entity.type
_entity.pdbx_description
1 polymer ?
#
loop_
_entity_poly.entity_id
_entity_poly.type
_entity_poly.pdbx_seq_one_letter_code
_entity_poly.pdbx_strand_id
1 'polypeptide(L)'
;DVLDFAAGDYTPKVINNTGDLLAMHDDLVAKATKILNEVDDAEFAKPWTMKNGEQIYFTMPKAAVTRSWCLNHLYHHRGQLTVYLRLLDVKLPGMYGPTADDEKM
;
A
#
# COMPACT_ATOMS: atom_id res chain seq x y z
N ASP A 1 10.21 -14.81 6.96
CA ASP A 1 9.72 -14.10 5.76
C ASP A 1 8.51 -14.77 5.13
N VAL A 2 7.43 -14.92 5.89
CA VAL A 2 6.18 -15.53 5.42
C VAL A 2 5.01 -14.69 5.92
N LEU A 3 4.06 -14.38 5.04
CA LEU A 3 2.71 -13.94 5.41
C LEU A 3 1.77 -15.12 5.26
N ASP A 4 1.12 -15.50 6.35
CA ASP A 4 0.17 -16.61 6.38
C ASP A 4 -1.22 -16.11 6.81
N PHE A 5 -2.15 -16.06 5.87
CA PHE A 5 -3.52 -15.62 6.16
C PHE A 5 -4.28 -16.57 7.09
N ALA A 6 -3.92 -17.86 7.16
CA ALA A 6 -4.57 -18.82 8.05
C ALA A 6 -4.15 -18.63 9.51
N ALA A 7 -3.02 -17.94 9.75
CA ALA A 7 -2.56 -17.66 11.10
C ALA A 7 -3.50 -16.70 11.85
N GLY A 8 -4.26 -15.86 11.12
CA GLY A 8 -5.28 -14.98 11.71
C GLY A 8 -4.72 -13.95 12.70
N ASP A 9 -3.43 -13.62 12.62
CA ASP A 9 -2.74 -12.71 13.52
C ASP A 9 -3.00 -11.23 13.22
N TYR A 10 -3.59 -10.93 12.06
CA TYR A 10 -3.99 -9.57 11.70
C TYR A 10 -5.22 -9.12 12.50
N THR A 11 -5.01 -8.15 13.40
CA THR A 11 -6.09 -7.42 14.04
C THR A 11 -6.26 -6.05 13.37
N PRO A 12 -7.39 -5.77 12.70
CA PRO A 12 -7.63 -4.47 12.11
C PRO A 12 -7.57 -3.38 13.17
N LYS A 13 -6.77 -2.33 12.93
CA LYS A 13 -6.74 -1.17 13.82
C LYS A 13 -8.05 -0.39 13.65
N VAL A 14 -8.71 -0.11 14.76
CA VAL A 14 -9.92 0.72 14.78
C VAL A 14 -9.54 2.17 14.46
N ILE A 15 -10.18 2.74 13.45
CA ILE A 15 -10.02 4.12 12.99
C ILE A 15 -11.37 4.81 13.14
N ASN A 16 -11.45 5.86 13.97
CA ASN A 16 -12.73 6.49 14.31
C ASN A 16 -12.99 7.78 13.54
N ASN A 17 -11.94 8.41 13.00
CA ASN A 17 -12.05 9.67 12.27
C ASN A 17 -10.91 9.82 11.24
N THR A 18 -11.01 10.84 10.39
CA THR A 18 -10.02 11.14 9.35
C THR A 18 -8.64 11.44 9.91
N GLY A 19 -8.54 12.12 11.06
CA GLY A 19 -7.27 12.43 11.71
C GLY A 19 -6.53 11.16 12.16
N ASP A 20 -7.23 10.19 12.75
CA ASP A 20 -6.66 8.90 13.14
C ASP A 20 -6.11 8.13 11.93
N LEU A 21 -6.85 8.19 10.80
CA LEU A 21 -6.45 7.54 9.56
C LEU A 21 -5.19 8.18 8.97
N LEU A 22 -5.15 9.51 8.91
CA LEU A 22 -4.00 10.26 8.39
C LEU A 22 -2.76 10.07 9.27
N ALA A 23 -2.92 10.10 10.61
CA ALA A 23 -1.81 9.84 11.52
C ALA A 23 -1.24 8.41 11.35
N MET A 24 -2.10 7.41 11.13
CA MET A 24 -1.65 6.06 10.80
C MET A 24 -0.92 6.03 9.46
N HIS A 25 -1.49 6.66 8.42
CA HIS A 25 -0.87 6.73 7.10
C HIS A 25 0.54 7.34 7.18
N ASP A 26 0.70 8.48 7.84
CA ASP A 26 1.96 9.20 7.93
C ASP A 26 3.03 8.42 8.69
N ASP A 27 2.65 7.74 9.78
CA ASP A 27 3.53 6.81 10.50
C ASP A 27 3.99 5.64 9.61
N LEU A 28 3.08 5.04 8.85
CA LEU A 28 3.41 3.94 7.94
C LEU A 28 4.30 4.39 6.78
N VAL A 29 4.06 5.58 6.22
CA VAL A 29 4.93 6.16 5.18
C VAL A 29 6.33 6.40 5.73
N ALA A 30 6.45 7.04 6.90
CA ALA A 30 7.75 7.29 7.53
C ALA A 30 8.53 5.99 7.78
N LYS A 31 7.87 4.95 8.29
CA LYS A 31 8.46 3.62 8.50
C LYS A 31 8.89 2.96 7.19
N ALA A 32 8.02 2.96 6.18
CA ALA A 32 8.32 2.37 4.88
C ALA A 32 9.50 3.08 4.20
N THR A 33 9.50 4.42 4.19
CA THR A 33 10.61 5.21 3.65
C THR A 33 11.91 4.94 4.38
N LYS A 34 11.89 4.84 5.71
CA LYS A 34 13.08 4.48 6.48
C LYS A 34 13.62 3.11 6.09
N ILE A 35 12.75 2.08 6.07
CA ILE A 35 13.13 0.71 5.70
C ILE A 35 13.74 0.68 4.29
N LEU A 36 13.10 1.34 3.32
CA LEU A 36 13.56 1.35 1.93
C LEU A 36 14.91 2.07 1.73
N ASN A 37 15.26 3.02 2.60
CA ASN A 37 16.53 3.74 2.52
C ASN A 37 17.67 3.09 3.30
N GLU A 38 17.37 2.36 4.38
CA GLU A 38 18.38 1.87 5.31
C GLU A 38 18.66 0.36 5.20
N VAL A 39 17.72 -0.43 4.67
CA VAL A 39 17.91 -1.88 4.54
C VAL A 39 18.75 -2.19 3.31
N ASP A 40 19.76 -3.06 3.50
CA ASP A 40 20.67 -3.50 2.45
C ASP A 40 19.95 -4.24 1.31
N ASP A 41 20.38 -4.01 0.06
CA ASP A 41 19.80 -4.62 -1.13
C ASP A 41 19.87 -6.16 -1.10
N ALA A 42 20.87 -6.76 -0.44
CA ALA A 42 20.96 -8.22 -0.30
C ALA A 42 19.80 -8.78 0.53
N GLU A 43 19.21 -8.00 1.43
CA GLU A 43 17.99 -8.39 2.13
C GLU A 43 16.81 -8.46 1.16
N PHE A 44 16.71 -7.50 0.23
CA PHE A 44 15.66 -7.44 -0.78
C PHE A 44 15.76 -8.55 -1.84
N ALA A 45 16.95 -9.14 -2.02
CA ALA A 45 17.16 -10.31 -2.87
C ALA A 45 16.64 -11.62 -2.24
N LYS A 46 16.40 -11.66 -0.92
CA LYS A 46 15.93 -12.86 -0.22
C LYS A 46 14.48 -13.21 -0.59
N PRO A 47 14.12 -14.50 -0.57
CA PRO A 47 12.76 -14.93 -0.85
C PRO A 47 11.79 -14.54 0.27
N TRP A 48 10.55 -14.27 -0.11
CA TRP A 48 9.42 -14.06 0.77
C TRP A 48 8.19 -14.81 0.24
N THR A 49 7.41 -15.40 1.13
CA THR A 49 6.30 -16.30 0.76
C THR A 49 4.95 -15.77 1.25
N MET A 50 3.94 -15.78 0.37
CA MET A 50 2.55 -15.57 0.73
C MET A 50 1.79 -16.90 0.71
N LYS A 51 1.09 -17.22 1.79
CA LYS A 51 0.33 -18.49 1.90
C LYS A 51 -0.94 -18.33 2.73
N ASN A 52 -1.76 -19.38 2.71
CA ASN A 52 -2.93 -19.54 3.56
C ASN A 52 -2.93 -20.99 4.09
N GLY A 53 -2.31 -21.21 5.25
CA GLY A 53 -2.08 -22.52 5.83
C GLY A 53 -1.10 -23.34 5.00
N GLU A 54 -1.58 -24.46 4.46
CA GLU A 54 -0.82 -25.35 3.58
C GLU A 54 -0.76 -24.83 2.13
N GLN A 55 -1.71 -23.98 1.72
CA GLN A 55 -1.75 -23.44 0.36
C GLN A 55 -0.73 -22.31 0.21
N ILE A 56 0.35 -22.55 -0.53
CA ILE A 56 1.28 -21.50 -0.95
C ILE A 56 0.68 -20.79 -2.17
N TYR A 57 0.58 -19.47 -2.12
CA TYR A 57 0.20 -18.66 -3.29
C TYR A 57 1.40 -18.36 -4.17
N PHE A 58 2.50 -17.88 -3.57
CA PHE A 58 3.77 -17.70 -4.27
C PHE A 58 4.95 -17.53 -3.30
N THR A 59 6.15 -17.71 -3.83
CA THR A 59 7.42 -17.30 -3.21
C THR A 59 8.21 -16.49 -4.24
N MET A 60 8.63 -15.27 -3.88
CA MET A 60 9.37 -14.37 -4.76
C MET A 60 10.40 -13.55 -3.98
N PRO A 61 11.43 -12.96 -4.62
CA PRO A 61 12.30 -12.00 -3.96
C PRO A 61 11.51 -10.81 -3.38
N LYS A 62 11.90 -10.33 -2.20
CA LYS A 62 11.23 -9.19 -1.53
C LYS A 62 11.13 -7.96 -2.44
N ALA A 63 12.18 -7.65 -3.22
CA ALA A 63 12.14 -6.54 -4.19
C ALA A 63 10.99 -6.66 -5.19
N ALA A 64 10.75 -7.87 -5.71
CA ALA A 64 9.67 -8.12 -6.66
C ALA A 64 8.30 -7.98 -5.99
N VAL A 65 8.16 -8.45 -4.75
CA VAL A 65 6.93 -8.28 -3.96
C VAL A 65 6.66 -6.79 -3.70
N THR A 66 7.65 -6.04 -3.20
CA THR A 66 7.50 -4.60 -2.92
C THR A 66 7.12 -3.84 -4.19
N ARG A 67 7.84 -4.05 -5.30
CA ARG A 67 7.61 -3.31 -6.54
C ARG A 67 6.27 -3.67 -7.19
N SER A 68 5.93 -4.95 -7.28
CA SER A 68 4.83 -5.41 -8.13
C SER A 68 3.55 -5.73 -7.37
N TRP A 69 3.63 -6.07 -6.08
CA TRP A 69 2.43 -6.28 -5.26
C TRP A 69 2.13 -5.04 -4.44
N CYS A 70 3.05 -4.62 -3.57
CA CYS A 70 2.75 -3.55 -2.62
C CYS A 70 2.45 -2.22 -3.32
N LEU A 71 3.35 -1.74 -4.20
CA LEU A 71 3.14 -0.47 -4.89
C LEU A 71 1.95 -0.55 -5.84
N ASN A 72 1.76 -1.67 -6.54
CA ASN A 72 0.64 -1.80 -7.48
C ASN A 72 -0.71 -1.81 -6.78
N HIS A 73 -0.80 -2.48 -5.65
CA HIS A 73 -1.98 -2.47 -4.81
C HIS A 73 -2.27 -1.06 -4.29
N LEU A 74 -1.24 -0.33 -3.85
CA LEU A 74 -1.37 1.05 -3.38
C LEU A 74 -1.95 1.98 -4.45
N TYR A 75 -1.36 2.03 -5.65
CA TYR A 75 -1.87 2.93 -6.70
C TYR A 75 -3.20 2.45 -7.30
N HIS A 76 -3.49 1.14 -7.27
CA HIS A 76 -4.81 0.60 -7.62
C HIS A 76 -5.90 1.14 -6.68
N HIS A 77 -5.70 1.01 -5.36
CA HIS A 77 -6.67 1.49 -4.38
C HIS A 77 -6.72 3.02 -4.30
N ARG A 78 -5.62 3.72 -4.57
CA ARG A 78 -5.65 5.18 -4.75
C ARG A 78 -6.59 5.58 -5.89
N GLY A 79 -6.55 4.84 -7.00
CA GLY A 79 -7.50 5.06 -8.11
C GLY A 79 -8.96 4.84 -7.69
N GLN A 80 -9.25 3.76 -6.96
CA GLN A 80 -10.60 3.53 -6.42
C GLN A 80 -11.07 4.65 -5.50
N LEU A 81 -10.19 5.14 -4.61
CA LEU A 81 -10.49 6.27 -3.74
C LEU A 81 -10.85 7.52 -4.54
N THR A 82 -10.17 7.80 -5.64
CA THR A 82 -10.52 8.96 -6.48
C THR A 82 -11.91 8.87 -7.10
N VAL A 83 -12.39 7.65 -7.41
CA VAL A 83 -13.78 7.47 -7.88
C VAL A 83 -14.76 7.81 -6.76
N TYR A 84 -14.49 7.38 -5.52
CA TYR A 84 -15.36 7.71 -4.38
C TYR A 84 -15.39 9.20 -4.08
N LEU A 85 -14.23 9.86 -4.08
CA LEU A 85 -14.15 11.30 -3.89
C LEU A 85 -14.92 12.06 -4.99
N ARG A 86 -14.81 11.61 -6.24
CA ARG A 86 -15.57 12.19 -7.36
C ARG A 86 -17.08 12.01 -7.20
N LEU A 87 -17.53 10.83 -6.76
CA LEU A 87 -18.97 10.57 -6.52
C LEU A 87 -19.53 11.39 -5.35
N LEU A 88 -18.67 11.89 -4.47
CA LEU A 88 -19.02 12.76 -3.34
C LEU A 88 -18.80 14.25 -3.65
N ASP A 89 -18.62 14.61 -4.92
CA ASP A 89 -18.34 15.97 -5.38
C ASP A 89 -17.11 16.62 -4.70
N VAL A 90 -16.15 15.80 -4.27
CA VAL A 90 -14.87 16.27 -3.73
C VAL A 90 -13.87 16.45 -4.86
N LYS A 91 -13.28 17.64 -4.94
CA LYS A 91 -12.22 17.96 -5.92
C LYS A 91 -11.02 17.02 -5.75
N LEU A 92 -10.54 16.49 -6.86
CA LEU A 92 -9.42 15.58 -6.91
C LEU A 92 -8.11 16.34 -7.14
N PRO A 93 -7.04 16.03 -6.38
CA PRO A 93 -5.71 16.50 -6.74
C PRO A 93 -5.20 15.79 -8.00
N GLY A 94 -4.42 16.51 -8.81
CA GLY A 94 -3.64 15.91 -9.90
C GLY A 94 -2.71 14.80 -9.40
N MET A 95 -2.49 13.78 -10.22
CA MET A 95 -1.66 12.61 -9.86
C MET A 95 -0.54 12.35 -10.87
N TYR A 96 -0.88 11.83 -12.04
CA TYR A 96 0.04 11.64 -13.17
C TYR A 96 -0.13 12.74 -14.23
N GLY A 97 -1.13 13.59 -14.05
CA GLY A 97 -1.57 14.65 -14.94
C GLY A 97 -2.78 15.36 -14.31
N PRO A 98 -3.33 16.35 -15.02
CA PRO A 98 -4.49 17.10 -14.55
C PRO A 98 -5.73 16.20 -14.44
N THR A 99 -6.62 16.56 -13.54
CA THR A 99 -7.97 16.02 -13.39
C THR A 99 -8.98 16.91 -14.11
N ALA A 100 -10.25 16.53 -14.11
CA ALA A 100 -11.32 17.40 -14.60
C ALA A 100 -11.60 18.62 -13.68
N ASP A 101 -10.99 18.67 -12.49
CA ASP A 101 -11.14 19.77 -11.53
C ASP A 101 -10.05 20.85 -11.69
N ASP A 102 -8.99 20.53 -12.44
CA ASP A 102 -7.93 21.48 -12.77
C ASP A 102 -8.41 22.40 -13.91
N GLU A 103 -8.35 23.72 -13.70
CA GLU A 103 -8.68 24.67 -14.75
C GLU A 103 -7.78 24.43 -15.97
N LYS A 104 -8.36 24.50 -17.17
CA LYS A 104 -7.60 24.40 -18.41
C LYS A 104 -6.53 25.49 -18.39
N MET A 105 -5.25 25.07 -18.33
CA MET A 105 -4.15 25.93 -18.73
C MET A 105 -4.35 26.41 -20.17
#